data_AF-A0A8H8CNM7-F1
#
_entry.id   AF-A0A8H8CNM7-F1
#
_cell.length_a   1.000
_cell.length_b   1.000
_cell.length_c   1.000
_cell.angle_alpha   90.00
_cell.angle_beta   90.00
_cell.angle_gamma   90.00
#
_symmetry.space_group_name_H-M   'P 1'
#
loop_
_entity.id
_entity.type
_entity.pdbx_description
1 polymer ?
#
loop_
_entity_poly.entity_id
_entity_poly.type
_entity_poly.pdbx_seq_one_letter_code
_entity_poly.pdbx_strand_id
1 'polypeptide(L)'
;MTSRREIFVDDTDPSINYIGSAYKSTLHGTRSDGSLSFAFNGSQVTVYGLSNVHNDSGVLDPTWECFVDNKSIGNTSSFLGTENHWVFCDQDALLDGPHILTVNVTVKNQQTFWFDNIQYVPSSSVSLENAAIKLDHRDPELQYGSGWNPYLDGTTATFTQTPNSIFTYSFIGVSLSWFSQIPPDLPHAATVGSYYVDNQAPIQFSLNGLLSEISG
;
A
#
# COMPACT_ATOMS: atom_id res chain seq x y z
N MET A 1 2.48 2.94 19.70
CA MET A 1 2.68 2.36 18.35
C MET A 1 3.41 3.41 17.53
N THR A 2 4.50 3.02 16.89
CA THR A 2 5.44 3.92 16.21
C THR A 2 4.96 4.20 14.78
N SER A 3 5.14 5.45 14.31
CA SER A 3 4.88 5.84 12.91
C SER A 3 5.68 5.00 11.92
N ARG A 4 5.09 4.69 10.76
CA ARG A 4 5.77 3.95 9.66
C ARG A 4 5.79 4.81 8.39
N ARG A 5 6.98 4.92 7.78
CA ARG A 5 7.23 5.60 6.50
C ARG A 5 7.89 4.62 5.54
N GLU A 6 7.33 4.44 4.33
CA GLU A 6 7.72 3.37 3.39
C GLU A 6 8.04 3.91 1.97
N ILE A 7 8.94 3.26 1.21
CA ILE A 7 9.37 3.60 -0.18
C ILE A 7 8.76 2.64 -1.23
N PHE A 8 8.59 3.00 -2.53
CA PHE A 8 7.94 2.19 -3.61
C PHE A 8 8.74 2.05 -4.97
N VAL A 9 8.48 1.03 -5.84
CA VAL A 9 9.21 0.66 -7.13
C VAL A 9 8.27 0.09 -8.28
N ASP A 10 8.61 0.12 -9.61
CA ASP A 10 7.70 0.18 -10.84
C ASP A 10 7.86 -0.88 -12.07
N ASP A 11 6.90 -1.10 -13.05
CA ASP A 11 6.78 -2.13 -14.17
C ASP A 11 6.15 -1.85 -15.61
N THR A 12 4.94 -1.29 -15.83
CA THR A 12 4.30 -0.72 -17.07
C THR A 12 3.92 -1.51 -18.40
N ASP A 13 2.73 -2.16 -18.52
CA ASP A 13 2.06 -2.53 -19.84
C ASP A 13 0.57 -2.05 -19.96
N PRO A 14 0.12 -1.56 -21.13
CA PRO A 14 -1.19 -0.89 -21.30
C PRO A 14 -2.43 -1.75 -21.65
N SER A 15 -2.40 -3.09 -21.55
CA SER A 15 -3.53 -3.95 -22.00
C SER A 15 -4.39 -4.61 -20.91
N ILE A 16 -4.24 -4.24 -19.64
CA ILE A 16 -4.76 -5.05 -18.52
C ILE A 16 -5.67 -4.23 -17.58
N ASN A 17 -6.77 -4.85 -17.13
CA ASN A 17 -7.80 -4.27 -16.26
C ASN A 17 -7.73 -4.93 -14.87
N TYR A 18 -7.62 -4.14 -13.78
CA TYR A 18 -7.25 -4.61 -12.44
C TYR A 18 -8.20 -4.07 -11.34
N ILE A 19 -8.54 -4.91 -10.34
CA ILE A 19 -9.17 -4.44 -9.07
C ILE A 19 -8.05 -3.97 -8.14
N GLY A 20 -8.02 -2.67 -7.85
CA GLY A 20 -6.90 -1.99 -7.18
C GLY A 20 -5.82 -1.55 -8.17
N SER A 21 -5.39 -0.28 -8.11
CA SER A 21 -4.36 0.24 -9.01
C SER A 21 -2.99 -0.31 -8.64
N ALA A 22 -2.26 -0.87 -9.61
CA ALA A 22 -0.84 -1.13 -9.47
C ALA A 22 -0.10 0.19 -9.24
N TYR A 23 0.92 0.22 -8.40
CA TYR A 23 1.57 1.46 -7.97
C TYR A 23 2.31 2.14 -9.12
N LYS A 24 1.73 3.15 -9.79
CA LYS A 24 2.25 3.72 -11.06
C LYS A 24 2.15 2.78 -12.27
N SER A 25 1.24 1.79 -12.21
CA SER A 25 1.02 0.77 -13.27
C SER A 25 2.13 -0.29 -13.38
N THR A 26 2.42 -1.03 -12.30
CA THR A 26 3.74 -1.69 -12.08
C THR A 26 3.73 -3.16 -11.63
N LEU A 27 2.84 -3.97 -12.18
CA LEU A 27 2.85 -5.44 -12.08
C LEU A 27 3.79 -6.24 -13.02
N HIS A 28 5.02 -6.54 -12.58
CA HIS A 28 5.93 -7.45 -13.28
C HIS A 28 5.44 -8.90 -13.16
N GLY A 29 5.32 -9.62 -14.28
CA GLY A 29 4.82 -11.00 -14.31
C GLY A 29 5.85 -12.05 -14.71
N THR A 30 5.85 -13.22 -14.06
CA THR A 30 6.54 -14.43 -14.57
C THR A 30 5.59 -15.63 -14.64
N ARG A 31 5.74 -16.46 -15.69
CA ARG A 31 5.02 -17.74 -15.90
C ARG A 31 5.91 -18.97 -15.72
N SER A 32 7.13 -18.76 -15.26
CA SER A 32 8.10 -19.81 -14.94
C SER A 32 8.66 -19.56 -13.55
N ASP A 33 9.30 -20.60 -13.00
CA ASP A 33 10.13 -20.46 -11.81
C ASP A 33 11.08 -19.26 -11.95
N GLY A 34 11.26 -18.53 -10.85
CA GLY A 34 12.02 -17.29 -10.85
C GLY A 34 12.40 -16.84 -9.46
N SER A 35 13.24 -15.82 -9.40
CA SER A 35 13.58 -15.16 -8.14
C SER A 35 13.81 -13.67 -8.36
N LEU A 36 13.50 -12.87 -7.35
CA LEU A 36 13.88 -11.46 -7.27
C LEU A 36 14.68 -11.22 -5.99
N SER A 37 15.61 -10.27 -6.02
CA SER A 37 16.36 -9.86 -4.85
C SER A 37 16.47 -8.34 -4.77
N PHE A 38 16.39 -7.80 -3.56
CA PHE A 38 16.42 -6.38 -3.28
C PHE A 38 17.23 -6.10 -2.02
N ALA A 39 18.28 -5.28 -2.16
CA ALA A 39 19.06 -4.82 -1.03
C ALA A 39 18.43 -3.55 -0.46
N PHE A 40 18.25 -3.50 0.87
CA PHE A 40 17.71 -2.34 1.57
C PHE A 40 18.47 -2.10 2.88
N ASN A 41 18.34 -0.90 3.42
CA ASN A 41 18.88 -0.54 4.74
C ASN A 41 17.70 -0.05 5.59
N GLY A 42 17.30 -0.84 6.57
CA GLY A 42 16.05 -0.60 7.29
C GLY A 42 15.73 -1.65 8.34
N SER A 43 14.49 -1.60 8.83
CA SER A 43 14.04 -2.45 9.95
C SER A 43 12.79 -3.27 9.64
N GLN A 44 12.14 -3.03 8.50
CA GLN A 44 10.94 -3.74 8.06
C GLN A 44 10.92 -3.82 6.54
N VAL A 45 10.31 -4.87 5.99
CA VAL A 45 10.10 -5.01 4.54
C VAL A 45 8.83 -5.79 4.24
N THR A 46 8.08 -5.33 3.24
CA THR A 46 6.82 -5.92 2.78
C THR A 46 6.82 -5.98 1.25
N VAL A 47 6.39 -7.12 0.70
CA VAL A 47 6.31 -7.36 -0.75
C VAL A 47 4.86 -7.38 -1.17
N TYR A 48 4.51 -6.58 -2.18
CA TYR A 48 3.16 -6.46 -2.70
C TYR A 48 3.09 -6.95 -4.15
N GLY A 49 1.90 -7.39 -4.54
CA GLY A 49 1.61 -7.74 -5.92
C GLY A 49 0.14 -8.02 -6.15
N LEU A 50 -0.15 -8.67 -7.27
CA LEU A 50 -1.48 -9.17 -7.56
C LEU A 50 -1.56 -10.65 -7.22
N SER A 51 -2.40 -11.00 -6.25
CA SER A 51 -2.77 -12.40 -6.02
C SER A 51 -3.61 -12.87 -7.20
N ASN A 52 -3.17 -13.98 -7.82
CA ASN A 52 -3.94 -14.70 -8.82
C ASN A 52 -3.69 -16.20 -8.66
N VAL A 53 -3.78 -16.70 -7.43
CA VAL A 53 -3.47 -18.09 -7.11
C VAL A 53 -4.63 -19.00 -7.51
N HIS A 54 -4.32 -20.03 -8.27
CA HIS A 54 -5.27 -21.05 -8.72
C HIS A 54 -5.01 -22.38 -8.02
N ASN A 55 -6.04 -23.22 -7.94
CA ASN A 55 -5.95 -24.58 -7.41
C ASN A 55 -6.52 -25.62 -8.39
N ASP A 56 -6.26 -25.44 -9.69
CA ASP A 56 -6.89 -26.22 -10.75
C ASP A 56 -6.45 -27.70 -10.74
N SER A 57 -5.26 -27.99 -10.20
CA SER A 57 -4.67 -29.33 -10.14
C SER A 57 -4.63 -29.94 -8.73
N GLY A 58 -5.33 -29.35 -7.74
CA GLY A 58 -5.20 -29.72 -6.33
C GLY A 58 -3.89 -29.27 -5.66
N VAL A 59 -3.12 -28.42 -6.36
CA VAL A 59 -1.92 -27.76 -5.87
C VAL A 59 -2.06 -26.27 -6.17
N LEU A 60 -1.76 -25.42 -5.18
CA LEU A 60 -1.75 -23.97 -5.38
C LEU A 60 -0.65 -23.56 -6.37
N ASP A 61 -0.98 -22.66 -7.28
CA ASP A 61 -0.07 -22.14 -8.29
C ASP A 61 -0.39 -20.65 -8.59
N PRO A 62 0.58 -19.73 -8.61
CA PRO A 62 1.99 -19.91 -8.22
C PRO A 62 2.14 -20.07 -6.70
N THR A 63 3.30 -20.59 -6.28
CA THR A 63 3.76 -20.52 -4.89
C THR A 63 5.01 -19.66 -4.78
N TRP A 64 5.22 -19.05 -3.62
CA TRP A 64 6.41 -18.25 -3.34
C TRP A 64 6.91 -18.46 -1.92
N GLU A 65 8.19 -18.20 -1.69
CA GLU A 65 8.83 -18.16 -0.38
C GLU A 65 9.76 -16.95 -0.30
N CYS A 66 9.70 -16.21 0.80
CA CYS A 66 10.56 -15.05 1.01
C CYS A 66 11.64 -15.30 2.05
N PHE A 67 12.75 -14.62 1.84
CA PHE A 67 13.93 -14.68 2.70
C PHE A 67 14.45 -13.28 2.96
N VAL A 68 14.93 -13.04 4.18
CA VAL A 68 15.77 -11.89 4.52
C VAL A 68 17.09 -12.43 5.02
N ASP A 69 18.20 -11.97 4.42
CA ASP A 69 19.56 -12.43 4.73
C ASP A 69 19.69 -13.96 4.71
N ASN A 70 19.09 -14.58 3.70
CA ASN A 70 19.06 -16.03 3.49
C ASN A 70 18.33 -16.83 4.58
N LYS A 71 17.52 -16.17 5.43
CA LYS A 71 16.62 -16.81 6.41
C LYS A 71 15.19 -16.69 5.94
N SER A 72 14.47 -17.82 5.88
CA SER A 72 13.07 -17.82 5.47
C SER A 72 12.22 -17.02 6.44
N ILE A 73 11.42 -16.09 5.90
CA ILE A 73 10.35 -15.37 6.59
C ILE A 73 8.97 -15.94 6.21
N GLY A 74 8.95 -16.98 5.37
CA GLY A 74 7.72 -17.59 4.88
C GLY A 74 6.99 -16.75 3.83
N ASN A 75 5.72 -17.04 3.64
CA ASN A 75 4.77 -16.27 2.86
C ASN A 75 3.51 -15.97 3.69
N THR A 76 2.75 -14.97 3.26
CA THR A 76 1.38 -14.79 3.76
C THR A 76 0.47 -15.89 3.22
N SER A 77 -0.66 -16.12 3.90
CA SER A 77 -1.66 -17.10 3.45
C SER A 77 -2.15 -16.75 2.04
N SER A 78 -2.15 -17.71 1.12
CA SER A 78 -2.65 -17.49 -0.24
C SER A 78 -4.14 -17.16 -0.23
N PHE A 79 -4.53 -16.15 -1.00
CA PHE A 79 -5.92 -15.80 -1.27
C PHE A 79 -6.32 -16.32 -2.65
N LEU A 80 -7.39 -17.11 -2.72
CA LEU A 80 -7.89 -17.74 -3.96
C LEU A 80 -8.67 -16.77 -4.86
N GLY A 81 -8.86 -15.52 -4.44
CA GLY A 81 -9.40 -14.47 -5.29
C GLY A 81 -8.31 -13.71 -6.03
N THR A 82 -8.71 -13.04 -7.11
CA THR A 82 -7.86 -12.09 -7.81
C THR A 82 -7.94 -10.74 -7.12
N GLU A 83 -6.85 -10.32 -6.48
CA GLU A 83 -6.78 -9.05 -5.74
C GLU A 83 -5.39 -8.41 -5.91
N ASN A 84 -5.37 -7.13 -6.27
CA ASN A 84 -4.13 -6.36 -6.34
C ASN A 84 -3.79 -5.74 -4.97
N HIS A 85 -2.55 -5.29 -4.80
CA HIS A 85 -2.03 -4.79 -3.53
C HIS A 85 -2.07 -5.87 -2.43
N TRP A 86 -1.98 -7.13 -2.82
CA TRP A 86 -1.90 -8.27 -1.92
C TRP A 86 -0.49 -8.36 -1.33
N VAL A 87 -0.41 -8.50 0.00
CA VAL A 87 0.87 -8.72 0.69
C VAL A 87 1.29 -10.16 0.43
N PHE A 88 2.41 -10.38 -0.25
CA PHE A 88 3.00 -11.71 -0.41
C PHE A 88 3.88 -12.11 0.77
N CYS A 89 4.63 -11.15 1.30
CA CYS A 89 5.58 -11.36 2.36
C CYS A 89 5.66 -10.12 3.24
N ASP A 90 5.82 -10.32 4.54
CA ASP A 90 5.93 -9.26 5.50
C ASP A 90 6.94 -9.65 6.59
N GLN A 91 7.81 -8.73 6.93
CA GLN A 91 8.72 -8.86 8.06
C GLN A 91 8.82 -7.50 8.75
N ASP A 92 8.21 -7.42 9.94
CA ASP A 92 8.02 -6.15 10.67
C ASP A 92 9.00 -5.94 11.83
N ALA A 93 9.92 -6.89 12.04
CA ALA A 93 10.92 -6.85 13.10
C ALA A 93 12.29 -7.34 12.61
N LEU A 94 13.08 -6.45 12.02
CA LEU A 94 14.50 -6.64 11.74
C LEU A 94 15.35 -5.71 12.62
N LEU A 95 16.59 -6.11 12.86
CA LEU A 95 17.58 -5.19 13.43
C LEU A 95 17.89 -4.12 12.39
N ASP A 96 17.73 -2.85 12.73
CA ASP A 96 18.00 -1.75 11.79
C ASP A 96 19.41 -1.86 11.19
N GLY A 97 19.48 -1.94 9.86
CA GLY A 97 20.74 -2.12 9.15
C GLY A 97 20.57 -2.66 7.72
N PRO A 98 21.70 -3.00 7.05
CA PRO A 98 21.68 -3.51 5.69
C PRO A 98 21.16 -4.94 5.64
N HIS A 99 20.23 -5.18 4.72
CA HIS A 99 19.56 -6.46 4.49
C HIS A 99 19.43 -6.78 3.01
N ILE A 100 19.27 -8.05 2.69
CA ILE A 100 18.89 -8.53 1.35
C ILE A 100 17.60 -9.33 1.45
N LEU A 101 16.54 -8.81 0.83
CA LEU A 101 15.31 -9.54 0.55
C LEU A 101 15.53 -10.43 -0.68
N THR A 102 15.02 -11.66 -0.62
CA THR A 102 14.89 -12.56 -1.78
C THR A 102 13.48 -13.16 -1.80
N VAL A 103 12.83 -13.17 -2.96
CA VAL A 103 11.56 -13.89 -3.19
C VAL A 103 11.83 -14.96 -4.23
N ASN A 104 11.59 -16.22 -3.85
CA ASN A 104 11.64 -17.35 -4.77
C ASN A 104 10.21 -17.72 -5.19
N VAL A 105 9.99 -17.87 -6.48
CA VAL A 105 8.69 -18.16 -7.08
C VAL A 105 8.77 -19.50 -7.81
N THR A 106 7.76 -20.33 -7.60
CA THR A 106 7.56 -21.60 -8.33
C THR A 106 6.25 -21.53 -9.09
N VAL A 107 6.31 -21.84 -10.40
CA VAL A 107 5.15 -21.85 -11.30
C VAL A 107 5.02 -23.23 -11.94
N LYS A 108 3.88 -23.91 -11.74
CA LYS A 108 3.64 -25.28 -12.22
C LYS A 108 2.79 -25.35 -13.48
N ASN A 109 1.73 -24.54 -13.58
CA ASN A 109 0.72 -24.60 -14.64
C ASN A 109 0.70 -23.32 -15.49
N GLN A 110 1.85 -22.64 -15.61
CA GLN A 110 1.99 -21.35 -16.30
C GLN A 110 1.11 -20.22 -15.72
N GLN A 111 0.61 -20.39 -14.49
CA GLN A 111 -0.07 -19.33 -13.78
C GLN A 111 0.92 -18.21 -13.50
N THR A 112 0.52 -16.97 -13.79
CA THR A 112 1.46 -15.83 -13.68
C THR A 112 1.56 -15.39 -12.21
N PHE A 113 2.78 -15.31 -11.70
CA PHE A 113 3.09 -14.57 -10.47
C PHE A 113 3.31 -13.10 -10.81
N TRP A 114 2.58 -12.20 -10.15
CA TRP A 114 2.59 -10.77 -10.43
C TRP A 114 3.15 -9.98 -9.24
N PHE A 115 4.35 -9.45 -9.37
CA PHE A 115 5.00 -8.56 -8.41
C PHE A 115 4.66 -7.10 -8.71
N ASP A 116 4.28 -6.30 -7.71
CA ASP A 116 4.02 -4.86 -7.90
C ASP A 116 5.16 -4.01 -7.32
N ASN A 117 5.31 -4.01 -6.00
CA ASN A 117 6.24 -3.12 -5.32
C ASN A 117 6.81 -3.74 -4.02
N ILE A 118 7.91 -3.18 -3.55
CA ILE A 118 8.50 -3.45 -2.24
C ILE A 118 8.38 -2.19 -1.41
N GLN A 119 7.92 -2.33 -0.17
CA GLN A 119 7.87 -1.29 0.84
C GLN A 119 8.80 -1.64 1.99
N TYR A 120 9.56 -0.68 2.51
CA TYR A 120 10.44 -0.91 3.65
C TYR A 120 10.56 0.35 4.51
N VAL A 121 10.78 0.15 5.82
CA VAL A 121 11.05 1.25 6.75
C VAL A 121 12.55 1.54 6.74
N PRO A 122 13.00 2.69 6.21
CA PRO A 122 14.42 2.97 6.01
C PRO A 122 15.12 3.32 7.33
N SER A 123 16.41 2.98 7.43
CA SER A 123 17.25 3.47 8.52
C SER A 123 17.40 4.99 8.45
N SER A 124 17.64 5.63 9.60
CA SER A 124 17.79 7.11 9.68
C SER A 124 18.90 7.71 8.80
N SER A 125 19.84 6.89 8.34
CA SER A 125 20.95 7.28 7.46
C SER A 125 20.61 7.22 5.97
N VAL A 126 19.49 6.60 5.58
CA VAL A 126 19.09 6.49 4.17
C VAL A 126 18.58 7.85 3.68
N SER A 127 19.13 8.33 2.58
CA SER A 127 18.61 9.54 1.92
C SER A 127 17.20 9.28 1.39
N LEU A 128 16.27 10.17 1.72
CA LEU A 128 14.91 10.17 1.18
C LEU A 128 14.78 11.07 -0.06
N GLU A 129 15.90 11.60 -0.56
CA GLU A 129 15.91 12.43 -1.77
C GLU A 129 15.41 11.61 -2.97
N ASN A 130 14.41 12.13 -3.67
CA ASN A 130 13.70 11.47 -4.78
C ASN A 130 12.93 10.17 -4.42
N ALA A 131 12.76 9.86 -3.14
CA ALA A 131 11.93 8.74 -2.71
C ALA A 131 10.45 9.13 -2.65
N ALA A 132 9.56 8.22 -3.05
CA ALA A 132 8.13 8.34 -2.74
C ALA A 132 7.89 7.78 -1.35
N ILE A 133 7.31 8.57 -0.45
CA ILE A 133 7.08 8.17 0.94
C ILE A 133 5.60 7.90 1.17
N LYS A 134 5.27 6.69 1.60
CA LYS A 134 3.96 6.34 2.14
C LYS A 134 3.89 6.76 3.61
N LEU A 135 2.77 7.34 4.01
CA LEU A 135 2.49 7.70 5.39
C LEU A 135 1.22 6.99 5.82
N ASP A 136 1.28 6.37 7.00
CA ASP A 136 0.10 5.86 7.68
C ASP A 136 -0.70 7.03 8.30
N HIS A 137 -2.02 6.88 8.40
CA HIS A 137 -2.90 7.90 9.00
C HIS A 137 -2.61 8.18 10.49
N ARG A 138 -1.77 7.37 11.14
CA ARG A 138 -1.31 7.53 12.52
C ARG A 138 0.08 8.17 12.60
N ASP A 139 0.65 8.63 11.48
CA ASP A 139 1.92 9.35 11.51
C ASP A 139 1.79 10.59 12.43
N PRO A 140 2.65 10.75 13.44
CA PRO A 140 2.53 11.82 14.42
C PRO A 140 2.81 13.21 13.83
N GLU A 141 3.37 13.31 12.62
CA GLU A 141 3.45 14.58 11.89
C GLU A 141 2.12 14.96 11.24
N LEU A 142 1.14 14.05 11.14
CA LEU A 142 -0.26 14.37 10.81
C LEU A 142 -0.95 14.95 12.05
N GLN A 143 -1.10 16.27 12.07
CA GLN A 143 -1.72 17.00 13.16
C GLN A 143 -3.22 17.17 12.91
N TYR A 144 -4.02 16.29 13.48
CA TYR A 144 -5.49 16.32 13.40
C TYR A 144 -6.08 17.35 14.37
N GLY A 145 -6.93 18.24 13.87
CA GLY A 145 -7.68 19.20 14.69
C GLY A 145 -8.90 18.59 15.39
N SER A 146 -9.73 19.44 15.98
CA SER A 146 -11.01 19.02 16.57
C SER A 146 -11.94 18.40 15.53
N GLY A 147 -12.66 17.33 15.89
CA GLY A 147 -13.68 16.69 15.05
C GLY A 147 -13.20 15.44 14.30
N TRP A 148 -11.92 15.08 14.40
CA TRP A 148 -11.38 13.82 13.90
C TRP A 148 -11.51 12.69 14.92
N ASN A 149 -11.88 11.50 14.45
CA ASN A 149 -12.11 10.31 15.25
C ASN A 149 -11.44 9.09 14.59
N PRO A 150 -11.04 8.08 15.37
CA PRO A 150 -10.57 6.80 14.82
C PRO A 150 -11.74 6.04 14.16
N TYR A 151 -11.54 5.57 12.92
CA TYR A 151 -12.47 4.66 12.25
C TYR A 151 -12.07 3.21 12.52
N LEU A 152 -13.04 2.32 12.79
CA LEU A 152 -12.85 0.91 13.15
C LEU A 152 -11.66 0.74 14.11
N ASP A 153 -11.88 1.07 15.39
CA ASP A 153 -10.88 1.05 16.48
C ASP A 153 -9.55 1.82 16.26
N GLY A 154 -9.42 2.53 15.13
CA GLY A 154 -8.25 3.32 14.78
C GLY A 154 -7.19 2.54 14.01
N THR A 155 -7.50 1.33 13.54
CA THR A 155 -6.59 0.52 12.73
C THR A 155 -6.66 0.82 11.24
N THR A 156 -7.79 1.35 10.76
CA THR A 156 -8.06 1.49 9.31
C THR A 156 -7.87 2.91 8.81
N ALA A 157 -8.43 3.90 9.52
CA ALA A 157 -8.39 5.30 9.11
C ALA A 157 -8.68 6.24 10.27
N THR A 158 -8.38 7.52 10.06
CA THR A 158 -8.93 8.62 10.86
C THR A 158 -10.00 9.31 10.01
N PHE A 159 -11.17 9.58 10.58
CA PHE A 159 -12.30 10.15 9.84
C PHE A 159 -12.92 11.34 10.57
N THR A 160 -13.74 12.12 9.87
CA THR A 160 -14.52 13.20 10.46
C THR A 160 -15.90 13.30 9.80
N GLN A 161 -16.89 13.66 10.60
CA GLN A 161 -18.24 14.05 10.15
C GLN A 161 -18.54 15.50 10.51
N THR A 162 -17.58 16.21 11.12
CA THR A 162 -17.74 17.57 11.61
C THR A 162 -17.28 18.53 10.52
N PRO A 163 -18.17 19.38 9.97
CA PRO A 163 -17.80 20.34 8.94
C PRO A 163 -16.64 21.24 9.39
N ASN A 164 -15.75 21.58 8.46
CA ASN A 164 -14.57 22.41 8.69
C ASN A 164 -13.52 21.81 9.65
N SER A 165 -13.55 20.50 9.90
CA SER A 165 -12.43 19.81 10.56
C SER A 165 -11.20 19.82 9.64
N ILE A 166 -10.04 20.12 10.21
CA ILE A 166 -8.78 20.30 9.48
C ILE A 166 -7.75 19.33 10.05
N PHE A 167 -6.88 18.80 9.21
CA PHE A 167 -5.59 18.26 9.62
C PHE A 167 -4.48 19.02 8.91
N THR A 168 -3.29 19.03 9.48
CA THR A 168 -2.11 19.68 8.89
C THR A 168 -0.94 18.71 8.83
N TYR A 169 -0.14 18.83 7.78
CA TYR A 169 1.07 18.04 7.56
C TYR A 169 2.13 18.93 6.95
N SER A 170 3.34 18.91 7.52
CA SER A 170 4.49 19.60 6.97
C SER A 170 5.33 18.61 6.18
N PHE A 171 5.62 18.90 4.92
CA PHE A 171 6.41 18.01 4.08
C PHE A 171 7.44 18.78 3.26
N ILE A 172 8.50 18.07 2.88
CA ILE A 172 9.49 18.54 1.90
C ILE A 172 9.37 17.63 0.70
N GLY A 173 8.93 18.17 -0.44
CA GLY A 173 8.72 17.40 -1.65
C GLY A 173 8.11 18.25 -2.76
N VAL A 174 7.87 17.62 -3.92
CA VAL A 174 7.31 18.30 -5.11
C VAL A 174 5.84 17.97 -5.36
N SER A 175 5.31 16.94 -4.68
CA SER A 175 3.93 16.48 -4.85
C SER A 175 3.44 15.73 -3.61
N LEU A 176 2.13 15.79 -3.36
CA LEU A 176 1.44 15.02 -2.34
C LEU A 176 0.22 14.34 -2.97
N SER A 177 0.01 13.06 -2.68
CA SER A 177 -1.21 12.34 -3.01
C SER A 177 -1.89 11.89 -1.72
N TRP A 178 -3.16 12.24 -1.56
CA TRP A 178 -3.96 11.82 -0.41
C TRP A 178 -4.96 10.75 -0.84
N PHE A 179 -4.96 9.62 -0.14
CA PHE A 179 -5.86 8.51 -0.41
C PHE A 179 -6.90 8.43 0.71
N SER A 180 -8.16 8.31 0.32
CA SER A 180 -9.29 8.26 1.25
C SER A 180 -10.39 7.36 0.69
N GLN A 181 -11.24 6.86 1.58
CA GLN A 181 -12.46 6.15 1.23
C GLN A 181 -13.66 6.81 1.91
N ILE A 182 -14.84 6.63 1.33
CA ILE A 182 -16.12 7.03 1.93
C ILE A 182 -16.71 5.79 2.59
N PRO A 183 -16.77 5.71 3.93
CA PRO A 183 -17.29 4.52 4.61
C PRO A 183 -18.81 4.38 4.39
N PRO A 184 -19.32 3.20 3.98
CA PRO A 184 -20.74 3.00 3.70
C PRO A 184 -21.63 3.04 4.94
N ASP A 185 -21.06 2.77 6.11
CA ASP A 185 -21.72 2.76 7.41
C ASP A 185 -21.85 4.16 8.05
N LEU A 186 -21.28 5.19 7.41
CA LEU A 186 -21.33 6.58 7.85
C LEU A 186 -22.10 7.45 6.85
N PRO A 187 -22.53 8.68 7.23
CA PRO A 187 -23.11 9.63 6.29
C PRO A 187 -22.20 9.86 5.08
N HIS A 188 -22.72 9.56 3.90
CA HIS A 188 -21.97 9.50 2.65
C HIS A 188 -22.63 10.33 1.53
N ALA A 189 -23.39 11.37 1.91
CA ALA A 189 -23.94 12.31 0.94
C ALA A 189 -22.80 13.08 0.24
N ALA A 190 -23.03 13.47 -1.01
CA ALA A 190 -22.08 14.28 -1.75
C ALA A 190 -21.79 15.61 -1.03
N THR A 191 -20.51 16.01 -1.01
CA THR A 191 -20.05 17.23 -0.34
C THR A 191 -18.78 17.77 -1.01
N VAL A 192 -18.23 18.87 -0.49
CA VAL A 192 -16.99 19.47 -0.96
C VAL A 192 -15.95 19.48 0.16
N GLY A 193 -14.71 19.17 -0.21
CA GLY A 193 -13.54 19.39 0.61
C GLY A 193 -12.69 20.52 0.04
N SER A 194 -11.70 20.97 0.81
CA SER A 194 -10.68 21.89 0.31
C SER A 194 -9.34 21.62 0.95
N TYR A 195 -8.26 21.92 0.23
CA TYR A 195 -6.90 21.93 0.75
C TYR A 195 -6.16 23.20 0.32
N TYR A 196 -5.10 23.55 1.03
CA TYR A 196 -4.16 24.59 0.63
C TYR A 196 -2.75 24.17 1.02
N VAL A 197 -1.76 24.67 0.28
CA VAL A 197 -0.34 24.45 0.53
C VAL A 197 0.31 25.81 0.77
N ASP A 198 1.18 25.92 1.76
CA ASP A 198 1.95 27.15 2.07
C ASP A 198 1.12 28.43 2.17
N ASN A 199 -0.06 28.35 2.80
CA ASN A 199 -1.02 29.46 2.97
C ASN A 199 -1.50 30.09 1.64
N GLN A 200 -1.44 29.36 0.53
CA GLN A 200 -2.04 29.78 -0.72
C GLN A 200 -3.57 29.69 -0.68
N ALA A 201 -4.23 30.18 -1.74
CA ALA A 201 -5.68 30.10 -1.85
C ALA A 201 -6.17 28.63 -1.82
N PRO A 202 -7.26 28.32 -1.10
CA PRO A 202 -7.79 26.96 -1.04
C PRO A 202 -8.26 26.45 -2.40
N ILE A 203 -7.92 25.19 -2.69
CA ILE A 203 -8.40 24.44 -3.85
C ILE A 203 -9.54 23.53 -3.38
N GLN A 204 -10.69 23.64 -4.01
CA GLN A 204 -11.85 22.80 -3.73
C GLN A 204 -11.80 21.50 -4.53
N PHE A 205 -12.32 20.43 -3.93
CA PHE A 205 -12.55 19.15 -4.59
C PHE A 205 -13.89 18.56 -4.16
N SER A 206 -14.52 17.81 -5.06
CA SER A 206 -15.81 17.15 -4.79
C SER A 206 -15.60 15.78 -4.17
N LEU A 207 -16.36 15.49 -3.12
CA LEU A 207 -16.59 14.15 -2.61
C LEU A 207 -17.96 13.71 -3.12
N ASN A 208 -17.99 12.80 -4.08
CA ASN A 208 -19.24 12.43 -4.78
C ASN A 208 -20.23 11.66 -3.90
N GLY A 209 -19.82 11.24 -2.70
CA GLY A 209 -20.62 10.35 -1.87
C GLY A 209 -20.66 8.93 -2.40
N LEU A 210 -21.44 8.08 -1.75
CA LEU A 210 -21.82 6.77 -2.28
C LEU A 210 -23.22 6.87 -2.89
N LEU A 211 -23.44 6.16 -4.00
CA LEU A 211 -24.79 6.01 -4.54
C LEU A 211 -25.61 5.22 -3.52
N SER A 212 -26.75 5.77 -3.08
CA SER A 212 -27.74 4.99 -2.35
C SER A 212 -28.16 3.83 -3.25
N GLU A 213 -28.02 2.58 -2.78
CA GLU A 213 -28.63 1.46 -3.49
C GLU A 213 -30.10 1.81 -3.74
N ILE A 214 -30.52 1.73 -5.01
CA ILE A 214 -31.92 1.77 -5.35
C ILE A 214 -32.49 0.48 -4.77
N SER A 215 -33.04 0.56 -3.56
CA SER A 215 -33.82 -0.53 -2.97
C SER A 215 -35.04 -0.74 -3.86
N GLY A 216 -34.93 -1.71 -4.76
CA GLY A 216 -36.04 -2.30 -5.50
C GLY A 216 -36.70 -3.42 -4.70
#